data_AF-A0A1T4KHN6-F1
#
_entry.id   AF-A0A1T4KHN6-F1
#
_cell.length_a   1.000
_cell.length_b   1.000
_cell.length_c   1.000
_cell.angle_alpha   90.00
_cell.angle_beta   90.00
_cell.angle_gamma   90.00
#
_symmetry.space_group_name_H-M   'P 1'
#
loop_
_entity.id
_entity.type
_entity.pdbx_description
1 polymer ?
#
loop_
_entity_poly.entity_id
_entity_poly.type
_entity_poly.pdbx_seq_one_letter_code
_entity_poly.pdbx_strand_id
1 'polypeptide(L)'
;MPSIQEKRQKILSAKLQEMGDIGVTKRSAEESPFFDHPVELELQEAPIPTEETSEDAIPTMTRSKGNKESGCSFQEYQKRFFAPSRDGIGKSGFTIHGEILQTLRDVLRDVRSKATLTAYIENILLEHLKEHQAMLNKTAAQYKRNPTINLDL
;
A
#
# COMPACT_ATOMS: atom_id res chain seq x y z
N MET A 1 15.43 0.70 59.31
CA MET A 1 14.97 -0.11 58.16
C MET A 1 13.97 0.73 57.36
N PRO A 2 14.12 0.89 56.04
CA PRO A 2 13.22 1.74 55.25
C PRO A 2 11.81 1.15 55.20
N SER A 3 10.80 2.02 55.30
CA SER A 3 9.39 1.65 55.36
C SER A 3 8.93 0.99 54.05
N ILE A 4 7.94 0.10 54.13
CA ILE A 4 7.38 -0.59 52.95
C ILE A 4 6.85 0.39 51.90
N GLN A 5 6.34 1.55 52.34
CA GLN A 5 5.86 2.63 51.46
C GLN A 5 7.03 3.29 50.70
N GLU A 6 8.14 3.55 51.39
CA GLU A 6 9.34 4.17 50.82
C GLU A 6 9.97 3.27 49.74
N LYS A 7 10.00 1.95 49.99
CA LYS A 7 10.46 0.96 48.99
C LYS A 7 9.58 0.96 47.74
N ARG A 8 8.26 1.02 47.90
CA ARG A 8 7.31 1.05 46.78
C ARG A 8 7.45 2.33 45.94
N GLN A 9 7.56 3.48 46.60
CA GLN A 9 7.74 4.76 45.91
C GLN A 9 9.04 4.77 45.10
N LYS A 10 10.13 4.23 45.66
CA LYS A 10 11.43 4.15 44.98
C LYS A 10 11.40 3.24 43.75
N ILE A 11 10.67 2.13 43.81
CA ILE A 11 10.50 1.22 42.66
C ILE A 11 9.68 1.91 41.55
N LEU A 12 8.60 2.59 41.93
CA LEU A 12 7.74 3.29 40.97
C LEU A 12 8.51 4.42 40.26
N SER A 13 9.27 5.23 41.01
CA SER A 13 10.05 6.33 40.43
C SER A 13 11.15 5.81 39.50
N ALA A 14 11.85 4.74 39.90
CA ALA A 14 12.87 4.12 39.05
C ALA A 14 12.28 3.59 37.74
N LYS A 15 11.11 2.97 37.78
CA LYS A 15 10.45 2.43 36.58
C LYS A 15 9.95 3.53 35.64
N LEU A 16 9.40 4.62 36.18
CA LEU A 16 8.99 5.77 35.39
C LEU A 16 10.17 6.44 34.68
N GLN A 17 11.32 6.52 35.34
CA GLN A 17 12.54 7.06 34.74
C GLN A 17 13.06 6.15 33.62
N GLU A 18 13.12 4.84 33.85
CA GLU A 18 13.50 3.86 32.82
C GLU A 18 12.59 3.96 31.58
N MET A 19 11.28 4.11 31.77
CA MET A 19 10.34 4.32 30.66
C MET A 19 10.56 5.63 29.90
N GLY A 20 11.10 6.66 30.54
CA GLY A 20 11.44 7.93 29.90
C GLY A 20 12.72 7.89 29.05
N ASP A 21 13.65 6.97 29.36
CA ASP A 21 14.92 6.82 28.64
C ASP A 21 14.82 5.83 27.45
N ILE A 22 13.71 5.08 27.31
CA ILE A 22 13.50 4.15 26.18
C ILE A 22 13.11 4.94 24.93
N GLY A 23 14.01 4.95 23.94
CA GLY A 23 13.78 5.56 22.63
C GLY A 23 14.38 6.96 22.45
N VAL A 24 14.98 7.55 23.50
CA VAL A 24 15.76 8.79 23.39
C VAL A 24 17.23 8.43 23.27
N THR A 25 17.73 8.34 22.04
CA THR A 25 19.18 8.46 21.81
C THR A 25 19.60 9.85 22.30
N LYS A 26 20.38 9.93 23.38
CA LYS A 26 21.01 11.19 23.83
C LYS A 26 22.00 11.63 22.74
N ARG A 27 21.50 12.26 21.69
CA ARG A 27 22.34 12.86 20.64
C ARG A 27 23.01 14.09 21.23
N SER A 28 24.34 14.11 21.19
CA SER A 28 25.12 15.30 21.50
C SER A 28 24.86 16.38 20.44
N ALA A 29 24.96 17.66 20.81
CA ALA A 29 24.61 18.81 19.96
C ALA A 29 25.42 18.95 18.65
N GLU A 30 26.44 18.12 18.46
CA GLU A 30 27.31 18.10 17.27
C GLU A 30 26.75 17.29 16.09
N GLU A 31 25.66 16.55 16.26
CA GLU A 31 25.04 15.74 15.18
C GLU A 31 23.72 16.36 14.72
N SER A 32 23.72 17.69 14.54
CA SER A 32 22.63 18.41 13.89
C SER A 32 22.64 18.02 12.41
N PRO A 33 21.55 17.46 11.85
CA PRO A 33 21.46 17.21 10.42
C PRO A 33 21.64 18.55 9.70
N PHE A 34 22.78 18.68 9.03
CA PHE A 34 23.15 19.84 8.23
C PHE A 34 22.05 20.01 7.18
N PHE A 35 21.25 21.08 7.33
CA PHE A 35 20.20 21.41 6.37
C PHE A 35 20.86 21.55 4.99
N ASP A 36 20.37 20.79 4.01
CA ASP A 36 20.82 20.96 2.64
C ASP A 36 20.35 22.34 2.17
N HIS A 37 21.30 23.24 1.95
CA HIS A 37 21.01 24.60 1.48
C HIS A 37 20.47 24.50 0.05
N PRO A 38 19.46 25.31 -0.33
CA PRO A 38 18.84 25.20 -1.63
C PRO A 38 19.87 25.45 -2.74
N VAL A 39 20.05 24.46 -3.61
CA VAL A 39 20.85 24.59 -4.84
C VAL A 39 20.05 25.39 -5.86
N GLU A 40 20.59 26.52 -6.31
CA GLU A 40 20.09 27.26 -7.47
C GLU A 40 20.28 26.40 -8.73
N LEU A 41 19.17 25.97 -9.35
CA LEU A 41 19.21 25.31 -10.66
C LEU A 41 19.41 26.36 -11.76
N GLU A 42 20.64 26.48 -12.24
CA GLU A 42 20.95 27.10 -13.54
C GLU A 42 20.39 26.23 -14.67
N LEU A 43 19.56 26.85 -15.52
CA LEU A 43 19.04 26.30 -16.77
C LEU A 43 20.20 26.12 -17.77
N GLN A 44 20.45 24.89 -18.24
CA GLN A 44 21.34 24.67 -19.38
C GLN A 44 20.76 23.71 -20.41
N GLU A 45 20.76 24.21 -21.64
CA GLU A 45 20.26 23.68 -22.90
C GLU A 45 21.04 22.44 -23.40
N ALA A 46 20.42 21.67 -24.30
CA ALA A 46 20.80 20.35 -24.82
C ALA A 46 22.22 20.21 -25.44
N PRO A 47 22.69 18.98 -25.77
CA PRO A 47 22.36 18.45 -27.10
C PRO A 47 22.15 16.91 -27.21
N ILE A 48 21.32 16.59 -28.21
CA ILE A 48 21.07 15.31 -28.88
C ILE A 48 22.37 14.69 -29.44
N PRO A 49 22.51 13.35 -29.45
CA PRO A 49 22.87 12.69 -30.72
C PRO A 49 22.09 11.40 -31.02
N THR A 50 21.67 11.31 -32.28
CA THR A 50 21.16 10.16 -33.07
C THR A 50 22.27 9.19 -33.49
N GLU A 51 21.89 7.92 -33.65
CA GLU A 51 22.26 6.89 -34.68
C GLU A 51 22.21 5.49 -34.03
N GLU A 52 21.15 4.69 -34.28
CA GLU A 52 20.98 3.72 -35.37
C GLU A 52 21.94 2.52 -35.31
N THR A 53 21.41 1.30 -35.11
CA THR A 53 21.56 0.09 -35.96
C THR A 53 21.16 -1.18 -35.18
N SER A 54 20.61 -2.16 -35.92
CA SER A 54 20.42 -3.60 -35.65
C SER A 54 19.10 -4.08 -35.05
N GLU A 55 18.11 -4.18 -35.94
CA GLU A 55 17.31 -5.38 -36.20
C GLU A 55 17.87 -6.72 -35.67
N ASP A 56 17.13 -7.44 -34.82
CA ASP A 56 16.71 -8.84 -35.05
C ASP A 56 15.75 -9.36 -33.95
N ALA A 57 14.75 -10.14 -34.38
CA ALA A 57 13.94 -11.12 -33.63
C ALA A 57 13.14 -10.69 -32.37
N ILE A 58 11.91 -10.22 -32.60
CA ILE A 58 10.79 -10.34 -31.65
C ILE A 58 10.16 -11.73 -31.84
N PRO A 59 10.22 -12.67 -30.88
CA PRO A 59 9.36 -13.84 -30.91
C PRO A 59 7.97 -13.39 -30.47
N THR A 60 7.12 -13.15 -31.46
CA THR A 60 5.69 -12.97 -31.33
C THR A 60 5.07 -14.28 -30.81
N MET A 61 5.06 -14.47 -29.49
CA MET A 61 4.29 -15.53 -28.84
C MET A 61 2.84 -15.05 -28.75
N THR A 62 2.10 -15.43 -29.78
CA THR A 62 0.72 -15.95 -29.70
C THR A 62 -0.13 -15.40 -28.56
N ARG A 63 -0.78 -14.28 -28.87
CA ARG A 63 -2.17 -13.92 -28.54
C ARG A 63 -2.95 -15.01 -27.79
N SER A 64 -2.72 -15.13 -26.48
CA SER A 64 -3.68 -15.75 -25.57
C SER A 64 -4.86 -14.80 -25.49
N LYS A 65 -5.86 -15.07 -26.33
CA LYS A 65 -7.17 -14.41 -26.34
C LYS A 65 -7.90 -14.76 -25.05
N GLY A 66 -7.46 -14.14 -23.96
CA GLY A 66 -8.17 -14.01 -22.70
C GLY A 66 -9.05 -12.76 -22.69
N ASN A 67 -9.50 -12.26 -23.85
CA ASN A 67 -10.64 -11.35 -23.87
C ASN A 67 -11.91 -12.18 -23.70
N LYS A 68 -12.05 -12.81 -22.53
CA LYS A 68 -13.39 -12.88 -21.95
C LYS A 68 -13.64 -11.44 -21.57
N GLU A 69 -14.31 -10.72 -22.46
CA GLU A 69 -15.13 -9.59 -22.05
C GLU A 69 -16.07 -10.22 -21.02
N SER A 70 -15.65 -10.18 -19.75
CA SER A 70 -16.47 -10.48 -18.61
C SER A 70 -17.60 -9.48 -18.74
N GLY A 71 -18.65 -9.87 -19.46
CA GLY A 71 -19.75 -9.03 -19.93
C GLY A 71 -20.63 -8.60 -18.78
N CYS A 72 -20.03 -8.01 -17.76
CA CYS A 72 -20.71 -7.29 -16.72
C CYS A 72 -21.07 -5.94 -17.34
N SER A 73 -22.37 -5.67 -17.41
CA SER A 73 -22.85 -4.34 -17.78
C SER A 73 -22.15 -3.29 -16.91
N PHE A 74 -21.99 -2.06 -17.43
CA PHE A 74 -21.40 -0.98 -16.64
C PHE A 74 -22.13 -0.76 -15.30
N GLN A 75 -23.45 -0.98 -15.27
CA GLN A 75 -24.25 -0.91 -14.06
C GLN A 75 -23.87 -2.00 -13.04
N GLU A 76 -23.58 -3.22 -13.51
CA GLU A 76 -23.09 -4.32 -12.68
C GLU A 76 -21.72 -3.95 -12.08
N TYR A 77 -20.81 -3.44 -12.91
CA TYR A 77 -19.49 -2.97 -12.48
C TYR A 77 -19.61 -1.90 -11.39
N GLN A 78 -20.45 -0.89 -11.62
CA GLN A 78 -20.68 0.17 -10.64
C GLN A 78 -21.23 -0.36 -9.32
N LYS A 79 -22.15 -1.33 -9.34
CA LYS A 79 -22.68 -1.93 -8.11
C LYS A 79 -21.63 -2.71 -7.33
N ARG A 80 -20.69 -3.38 -8.02
CA ARG A 80 -19.64 -4.19 -7.39
C ARG A 80 -18.51 -3.33 -6.83
N PHE A 81 -18.02 -2.35 -7.60
CA PHE A 81 -16.80 -1.63 -7.24
C PHE A 81 -17.02 -0.25 -6.62
N PHE A 82 -18.17 0.40 -6.87
CA PHE A 82 -18.49 1.72 -6.30
C PHE A 82 -19.45 1.66 -5.12
N ALA A 83 -19.64 0.47 -4.53
CA ALA A 83 -20.38 0.33 -3.29
C ALA A 83 -19.67 1.08 -2.15
N PRO A 84 -20.41 1.76 -1.25
CA PRO A 84 -19.83 2.33 -0.03
C PRO A 84 -19.12 1.24 0.79
N SER A 85 -17.92 1.53 1.27
CA SER A 85 -17.18 0.59 2.12
C SER A 85 -17.88 0.46 3.49
N ARG A 86 -17.98 -0.77 3.98
CA ARG A 86 -18.60 -1.12 5.26
C ARG A 86 -17.52 -1.10 6.34
N ASP A 87 -17.50 -0.01 7.09
CA ASP A 87 -16.84 0.17 8.39
C ASP A 87 -15.32 -0.01 8.45
N GLY A 88 -14.62 1.13 8.55
CA GLY A 88 -13.18 1.29 8.67
C GLY A 88 -12.61 0.90 10.04
N ILE A 89 -12.73 -0.37 10.41
CA ILE A 89 -12.05 -0.94 11.57
C ILE A 89 -10.65 -1.38 11.12
N GLY A 90 -9.74 -0.42 11.08
CA GLY A 90 -8.32 -0.63 10.74
C GLY A 90 -7.95 -0.03 9.40
N LYS A 91 -7.42 1.19 9.42
CA LYS A 91 -6.80 1.79 8.23
C LYS A 91 -5.57 0.96 7.87
N SER A 92 -5.58 0.31 6.71
CA SER A 92 -4.41 -0.38 6.19
C SER A 92 -3.42 0.65 5.62
N GLY A 93 -2.24 0.75 6.22
CA GLY A 93 -1.16 1.60 5.74
C GLY A 93 -0.26 0.82 4.79
N PHE A 94 -0.67 0.67 3.53
CA PHE A 94 0.17 0.09 2.48
C PHE A 94 0.58 1.15 1.47
N THR A 95 1.77 1.01 0.90
CA THR A 95 2.26 1.88 -0.16
C THR A 95 1.72 1.40 -1.51
N ILE A 96 1.28 2.34 -2.34
CA ILE A 96 0.79 2.10 -3.70
C ILE A 96 1.46 3.11 -4.64
N HIS A 97 1.70 2.69 -5.88
CA HIS A 97 2.33 3.55 -6.88
C HIS A 97 1.47 4.78 -7.19
N GLY A 98 2.12 5.94 -7.34
CA GLY A 98 1.43 7.21 -7.58
C GLY A 98 0.62 7.22 -8.88
N GLU A 99 1.15 6.60 -9.94
CA GLU A 99 0.45 6.48 -11.23
C GLU A 99 -0.84 5.67 -11.10
N ILE A 100 -0.81 4.54 -10.38
CA ILE A 100 -2.00 3.71 -10.15
C ILE A 100 -3.05 4.50 -9.37
N LEU A 101 -2.64 5.24 -8.32
CA LEU A 101 -3.54 6.13 -7.59
C LEU A 101 -4.14 7.24 -8.46
N GLN A 102 -3.37 7.75 -9.42
CA GLN A 102 -3.85 8.76 -10.34
C GLN A 102 -4.89 8.17 -11.29
N THR A 103 -4.60 7.02 -11.92
CA THR A 103 -5.55 6.31 -12.77
C THR A 103 -6.86 6.01 -12.04
N LEU A 104 -6.80 5.52 -10.80
CA LEU A 104 -7.99 5.24 -10.00
C LEU A 104 -8.79 6.51 -9.68
N ARG A 105 -8.13 7.66 -9.46
CA ARG A 105 -8.80 8.96 -9.30
C ARG A 105 -9.45 9.44 -10.60
N ASP A 106 -8.79 9.27 -11.73
CA ASP A 106 -9.29 9.67 -13.03
C ASP A 106 -10.53 8.86 -13.39
N VAL A 107 -10.53 7.54 -13.15
CA VAL A 107 -11.72 6.69 -13.32
C VAL A 107 -12.91 7.19 -12.48
N LEU A 108 -12.70 7.54 -11.21
CA LEU A 108 -13.79 8.06 -10.37
C LEU A 108 -14.32 9.41 -10.89
N ARG A 109 -13.43 10.26 -11.41
CA ARG A 109 -13.77 11.56 -12.00
C ARG A 109 -14.59 11.40 -13.28
N ASP A 110 -14.16 10.52 -14.18
CA ASP A 110 -14.77 10.31 -15.49
C ASP A 110 -16.14 9.64 -15.37
N VAL A 111 -16.25 8.67 -14.46
CA VAL A 111 -17.51 7.97 -14.17
C VAL A 111 -18.47 8.80 -13.32
N ARG A 112 -18.01 9.93 -12.76
CA ARG A 112 -18.77 10.78 -11.82
C ARG A 112 -19.33 9.99 -10.63
N SER A 113 -18.59 8.95 -10.21
CA SER A 113 -18.98 8.13 -9.07
C SER A 113 -18.79 8.92 -7.78
N LYS A 114 -19.71 8.74 -6.82
CA LYS A 114 -19.60 9.32 -5.47
C LYS A 114 -18.83 8.41 -4.50
N ALA A 115 -18.32 7.28 -4.97
CA ALA A 115 -17.51 6.39 -4.15
C ALA A 115 -16.20 7.06 -3.73
N THR A 116 -15.73 6.75 -2.53
CA THR A 116 -14.42 7.22 -2.07
C THR A 116 -13.33 6.42 -2.77
N LEU A 117 -12.17 7.06 -2.97
CA LEU A 117 -11.00 6.38 -3.54
C LEU A 117 -10.61 5.14 -2.74
N THR A 118 -10.65 5.26 -1.40
CA THR A 118 -10.38 4.15 -0.48
C THR A 118 -11.37 3.00 -0.67
N ALA A 119 -12.68 3.27 -0.73
CA ALA A 119 -13.68 2.23 -0.94
C ALA A 119 -13.51 1.55 -2.31
N TYR A 120 -13.18 2.33 -3.35
CA TYR A 120 -12.95 1.76 -4.68
C TYR A 120 -11.74 0.82 -4.69
N ILE A 121 -10.63 1.23 -4.06
CA ILE A 121 -9.44 0.37 -3.91
C ILE A 121 -9.77 -0.88 -3.12
N GLU A 122 -10.45 -0.75 -1.98
CA GLU A 122 -10.84 -1.87 -1.13
C GLU A 122 -11.72 -2.87 -1.90
N ASN A 123 -12.72 -2.38 -2.64
CA ASN A 123 -13.62 -3.24 -3.42
C ASN A 123 -12.88 -3.98 -4.55
N ILE A 124 -11.91 -3.34 -5.21
CA ILE A 124 -11.06 -4.00 -6.22
C ILE A 124 -10.28 -5.15 -5.57
N LEU A 125 -9.64 -4.88 -4.43
CA LEU A 125 -8.84 -5.89 -3.72
C LEU A 125 -9.72 -7.04 -3.21
N LEU A 126 -10.90 -6.73 -2.67
CA LEU A 126 -11.86 -7.74 -2.21
C LEU A 126 -12.34 -8.63 -3.36
N GLU A 127 -12.72 -8.05 -4.48
CA GLU A 127 -13.18 -8.82 -5.64
C GLU A 127 -12.05 -9.72 -6.17
N HIS A 128 -10.83 -9.19 -6.26
CA HIS A 128 -9.65 -9.98 -6.66
C HIS A 128 -9.42 -11.17 -5.71
N LEU A 129 -9.45 -10.94 -4.40
CA LEU A 129 -9.28 -12.01 -3.41
C LEU A 129 -10.41 -13.03 -3.49
N LYS A 130 -11.65 -12.59 -3.75
CA LYS A 130 -12.83 -13.46 -3.90
C LYS A 130 -12.75 -14.31 -5.16
N GLU A 131 -12.43 -13.72 -6.30
CA GLU A 131 -12.31 -14.42 -7.58
C GLU A 131 -11.21 -15.50 -7.53
N HIS A 132 -10.10 -15.20 -6.86
CA HIS A 132 -8.98 -16.14 -6.74
C HIS A 132 -9.00 -16.99 -5.47
N GLN A 133 -10.00 -16.84 -4.58
CA GLN A 133 -10.07 -17.54 -3.30
C GLN A 133 -9.91 -19.05 -3.45
N ALA A 134 -10.60 -19.67 -4.40
CA ALA A 134 -10.54 -21.12 -4.61
C ALA A 134 -9.15 -21.58 -5.08
N MET A 135 -8.51 -20.83 -5.97
CA MET A 135 -7.16 -21.12 -6.47
C MET A 135 -6.13 -20.95 -5.36
N LEU A 136 -6.20 -19.83 -4.64
CA LEU A 136 -5.31 -19.51 -3.52
C LEU A 136 -5.45 -20.53 -2.39
N ASN A 137 -6.68 -20.87 -1.99
CA ASN A 137 -6.93 -21.89 -0.97
C ASN A 137 -6.49 -23.29 -1.41
N LYS A 138 -6.68 -23.65 -2.68
CA LYS A 138 -6.19 -24.94 -3.23
C LYS A 138 -4.67 -25.03 -3.15
N THR A 139 -3.97 -23.96 -3.55
CA THR A 139 -2.50 -23.90 -3.50
C THR A 139 -2.00 -23.83 -2.06
N ALA A 140 -2.63 -23.05 -1.19
CA ALA A 140 -2.31 -22.98 0.24
C ALA A 140 -2.48 -24.35 0.94
N ALA A 141 -3.50 -25.12 0.57
CA ALA A 141 -3.70 -26.48 1.07
C ALA A 141 -2.54 -27.42 0.69
N GLN A 142 -1.86 -27.19 -0.45
CA GLN A 142 -0.68 -27.97 -0.85
C GLN A 142 0.53 -27.71 0.07
N TYR A 143 0.63 -26.52 0.66
CA TYR A 143 1.69 -26.16 1.61
C TYR A 143 1.35 -26.48 3.10
N LYS A 144 0.15 -27.02 3.36
CA LYS A 144 -0.43 -27.56 4.63
C LYS A 144 -0.92 -26.56 5.70
N ARG A 145 -2.14 -26.89 6.19
CA ARG A 145 -2.91 -26.42 7.38
C ARG A 145 -3.76 -25.14 7.24
N ASN A 146 -4.92 -25.29 6.60
CA ASN A 146 -6.12 -24.42 6.65
C ASN A 146 -6.33 -23.47 5.45
N PRO A 147 -7.59 -23.22 5.05
CA PRO A 147 -7.91 -22.21 4.05
C PRO A 147 -7.40 -20.84 4.51
N THR A 148 -6.55 -20.21 3.70
CA THR A 148 -5.94 -18.90 3.98
C THR A 148 -6.96 -17.77 3.88
N ILE A 149 -7.99 -17.93 3.05
CA ILE A 149 -9.01 -16.91 2.80
C ILE A 149 -10.39 -17.53 3.03
N ASN A 150 -11.04 -17.13 4.14
CA ASN A 150 -12.44 -17.42 4.43
C ASN A 150 -13.21 -16.09 4.36
N LEU A 151 -13.51 -15.64 3.14
CA LEU A 151 -14.37 -14.48 2.92
C LEU A 151 -15.84 -14.94 3.00
N ASP A 152 -16.31 -15.28 4.21
CA ASP A 152 -17.73 -15.51 4.48
C ASP A 152 -18.41 -14.13 4.60
N LEU A 153 -18.98 -13.65 3.49
CA LEU A 153 -19.89 -12.50 3.44
C LEU A 153 -21.17 -12.87 2.69
#